data_AF-Q2S896-F1
#
_entry.id   AF-Q2S896-F1
#
_cell.length_a   1.000
_cell.length_b   1.000
_cell.length_c   1.000
_cell.angle_alpha   90.00
_cell.angle_beta   90.00
_cell.angle_gamma   90.00
#
_symmetry.space_group_name_H-M   'P 1'
#
loop_
_entity.id
_entity.type
_entity.pdbx_description
1 polymer ?
#
loop_
_entity_poly.entity_id
_entity_poly.type
_entity_poly.pdbx_seq_one_letter_code
_entity_poly.pdbx_strand_id
1 'polypeptide(L)' 'MSDTLMNKAQWVEVLRAAGLDEEAMRRWHREFEARYPQAHQSLLEWLGISAEEINRIRAL' A
#
# COMPACT_ATOMS: atom_id res chain seq x y z
N MET A 1 21.18 6.59 -12.08
CA MET A 1 20.91 6.89 -10.65
C MET A 1 20.02 5.77 -10.14
N SER A 2 20.41 5.16 -9.03
CA SER A 2 19.85 3.89 -8.56
C SER A 2 18.35 4.03 -8.25
N ASP A 3 17.50 3.45 -9.10
CA ASP A 3 16.04 3.44 -9.00
C ASP A 3 15.61 2.44 -7.92
N THR A 4 16.03 2.72 -6.68
CA THR A 4 16.02 1.77 -5.55
C THR A 4 14.82 1.96 -4.63
N LEU A 5 13.98 2.95 -4.91
CA LEU A 5 12.78 3.25 -4.12
C LEU A 5 11.58 2.56 -4.76
N MET A 6 10.94 1.69 -3.98
CA MET A 6 9.68 1.05 -4.36
C MET A 6 8.58 2.11 -4.47
N ASN A 7 7.84 2.09 -5.56
CA ASN A 7 6.63 2.89 -5.70
C ASN A 7 5.35 2.04 -5.55
N LYS A 8 4.20 2.70 -5.46
CA LYS A 8 2.88 2.05 -5.34
C LYS A 8 2.63 0.97 -6.41
N ALA A 9 3.00 1.23 -7.66
CA ALA A 9 2.72 0.30 -8.76
C ALA A 9 3.54 -0.99 -8.60
N GLN A 10 4.84 -0.86 -8.33
CA GLN A 10 5.73 -1.99 -8.06
C GLN A 10 5.31 -2.77 -6.81
N TRP A 11 4.84 -2.08 -5.76
CA TRP A 11 4.30 -2.73 -4.56
C TRP A 11 3.08 -3.60 -4.88
N VAL A 12 2.14 -3.08 -5.68
CA VAL A 12 0.95 -3.83 -6.13
C VAL A 12 1.34 -5.00 -7.03
N GLU A 13 2.36 -4.86 -7.87
CA GLU A 13 2.90 -5.95 -8.68
C GLU A 13 3.44 -7.09 -7.81
N VAL A 14 4.17 -6.77 -6.74
CA VAL A 14 4.66 -7.78 -5.77
C VAL A 14 3.50 -8.51 -5.09
N LEU A 15 2.45 -7.80 -4.65
CA LEU A 15 1.28 -8.44 -4.02
C LEU A 15 0.55 -9.38 -4.98
N ARG A 16 0.38 -8.98 -6.24
CA ARG A 16 -0.21 -9.83 -7.28
C ARG A 16 0.66 -11.04 -7.59
N ALA A 17 1.97 -10.86 -7.71
CA ALA A 17 2.92 -11.95 -7.94
C ALA A 17 2.94 -12.95 -6.77
N ALA A 18 2.67 -12.48 -5.54
CA ALA A 18 2.48 -13.32 -4.36
C ALA A 18 1.13 -14.06 -4.32
N GLY A 19 0.26 -13.87 -5.32
CA GLY A 19 -1.03 -14.55 -5.44
C GLY A 19 -2.21 -13.84 -4.79
N LEU A 20 -2.06 -12.58 -4.37
CA LEU A 20 -3.20 -11.80 -3.89
C LEU A 20 -3.98 -11.26 -5.09
N ASP A 21 -5.19 -11.79 -5.28
CA ASP A 21 -6.18 -11.18 -6.17
C ASP A 21 -6.69 -9.85 -5.59
N GLU A 22 -7.55 -9.15 -6.34
CA GLU A 22 -8.05 -7.85 -5.90
C GLU A 22 -8.87 -7.91 -4.60
N GLU A 23 -9.64 -8.96 -4.38
CA GLU A 23 -10.45 -9.10 -3.18
C GLU A 23 -9.57 -9.38 -1.97
N ALA A 24 -8.55 -10.23 -2.13
CA ALA A 24 -7.53 -10.51 -1.14
C ALA A 24 -6.72 -9.25 -0.80
N MET A 25 -6.32 -8.45 -1.79
CA MET A 25 -5.64 -7.17 -1.55
C MET A 25 -6.53 -6.19 -0.77
N ARG A 26 -7.82 -6.09 -1.10
CA ARG A 26 -8.78 -5.25 -0.36
C ARG A 26 -8.96 -5.72 1.09
N ARG A 27 -9.06 -7.04 1.32
CA ARG A 27 -9.11 -7.60 2.67
C ARG A 27 -7.83 -7.30 3.43
N TRP A 28 -6.67 -7.59 2.84
CA TRP A 28 -5.37 -7.30 3.43
C TRP A 28 -5.24 -5.83 3.83
N HIS A 29 -5.64 -4.92 2.93
CA HIS A 29 -5.64 -3.48 3.16
C HIS A 29 -6.44 -3.06 4.39
N ARG A 30 -7.71 -3.49 4.48
CA ARG A 30 -8.58 -3.17 5.61
C ARG A 30 -8.05 -3.73 6.93
N GLU A 31 -7.56 -4.97 6.90
CA GLU A 31 -6.98 -5.62 8.07
C GLU A 31 -5.70 -4.90 8.53
N PHE A 32 -4.89 -4.39 7.59
CA PHE A 32 -3.68 -3.65 7.91
C PHE A 32 -3.98 -2.26 8.49
N GLU A 33 -4.87 -1.49 7.86
CA GLU A 33 -5.31 -0.18 8.37
C GLU A 33 -5.98 -0.31 9.75
N ALA A 34 -6.86 -1.30 9.94
CA ALA A 34 -7.58 -1.47 11.20
C ALA A 34 -6.66 -1.86 12.37
N ARG A 35 -5.66 -2.72 12.12
CA ARG A 35 -4.76 -3.21 13.17
C ARG A 35 -3.55 -2.32 13.41
N TYR A 36 -3.01 -1.71 12.36
CA TYR A 36 -1.75 -0.98 12.40
C TYR A 36 -1.79 0.32 11.58
N PRO A 37 -2.71 1.25 11.88
CA PRO A 37 -2.96 2.44 11.05
C PRO A 37 -1.73 3.33 10.88
N GLN A 38 -0.89 3.43 11.92
CA GLN A 38 0.34 4.23 11.87
C GLN A 38 1.42 3.57 10.98
N ALA A 39 1.56 2.25 11.05
CA ALA A 39 2.49 1.52 10.19
C ALA A 39 2.05 1.56 8.72
N HIS A 40 0.74 1.48 8.49
CA HIS A 40 0.17 1.62 7.15
C HIS A 40 0.40 3.03 6.59
N GLN A 41 0.21 4.10 7.38
CA GLN A 41 0.59 5.46 7.01
C GLN A 41 2.06 5.55 6.58
N SER A 42 2.99 5.05 7.39
CA SER A 42 4.42 5.09 7.09
C SER A 42 4.78 4.29 5.83
N LEU A 43 4.11 3.16 5.57
CA LEU A 43 4.29 2.43 4.32
C LEU A 43 3.89 3.28 3.11
N LEU A 44 2.72 3.93 3.16
CA LEU A 44 2.24 4.73 2.03
C LEU A 44 3.13 5.95 1.76
N GLU A 45 3.64 6.58 2.82
CA GLU A 45 4.64 7.67 2.71
C GLU A 45 5.94 7.18 2.10
N TRP A 46 6.44 6.01 2.53
CA TRP A 46 7.63 5.38 1.99
C TRP A 46 7.48 5.00 0.51
N LEU A 47 6.27 4.61 0.08
CA LEU A 47 5.92 4.38 -1.33
C LEU A 47 5.83 5.67 -2.17
N GLY A 48 6.07 6.84 -1.57
CA GLY A 48 6.05 8.14 -2.24
C GLY A 48 4.64 8.64 -2.58
N ILE A 49 3.61 8.15 -1.88
CA ILE A 49 2.22 8.52 -2.15
C ILE A 49 1.92 9.90 -1.55
N SER A 50 1.26 10.76 -2.31
CA SER A 50 0.87 12.10 -1.84
C SER A 50 -0.11 12.03 -0.67
N ALA A 51 -0.06 13.00 0.24
CA ALA A 51 -0.96 13.04 1.40
C ALA A 51 -2.46 12.98 1.03
N GLU A 52 -2.84 13.62 -0.08
CA GLU A 52 -4.21 13.57 -0.60
C GLU A 52 -4.64 12.15 -0.99
N GLU A 53 -3.74 11.43 -1.69
CA GLU A 53 -4.01 10.05 -2.08
C GLU A 53 -3.95 9.08 -0.89
N ILE A 54 -3.05 9.29 0.07
CA ILE A 54 -3.00 8.53 1.32
C ILE A 54 -4.35 8.59 2.04
N ASN A 55 -4.93 9.79 2.18
CA ASN A 55 -6.24 9.95 2.82
C ASN A 55 -7.34 9.17 2.10
N ARG A 56 -7.32 9.13 0.76
CA ARG A 56 -8.25 8.32 -0.03
C ARG A 56 -8.04 6.82 0.18
N ILE A 57 -6.79 6.38 0.16
CA ILE A 57 -6.42 4.96 0.31
C ILE A 57 -6.82 4.44 1.69
N ARG A 58 -6.56 5.20 2.76
CA ARG A 58 -6.88 4.79 4.13
C ARG A 58 -8.38 4.78 4.45
N ALA A 59 -9.22 5.35 3.57
CA ALA A 59 -10.67 5.36 3.71
C ALA A 59 -11.39 4.17 3.00
N LEU A 60 -10.66 3.25 2.36
CA LEU A 60 -11.18 2.07 1.63
C LEU A 60 -11.46 0.86 2.54
#